data_AF-A0A507ECD9-F1
#
_entry.id   AF-A0A507ECD9-F1
#
_cell.length_a   1.000
_cell.length_b   1.000
_cell.length_c   1.000
_cell.angle_alpha   90.00
_cell.angle_beta   90.00
_cell.angle_gamma   90.00
#
_symmetry.space_group_name_H-M   'P 1'
#
loop_
_entity.id
_entity.type
_entity.pdbx_description
1 polymer ?
#
loop_
_entity_poly.entity_id
_entity_poly.type
_entity_poly.pdbx_seq_one_letter_code
_entity_poly.pdbx_strand_id
1 'polypeptide(L)'
;MITIGGLSGVVGDPDIFWVTGEFMKPKFVMEYKTPWVLSVTGSIIPEYKNNSAEVVKAIQQLYGYLTFNDLRHGALSTYNVTCFFRQTYPSNGKEPPKLFGAYIKILRLADVDGSHQHPRRVPAAALVATL
;
A
#
# COMPACT_ATOMS: atom_id res chain seq x y z
N MET A 1 -9.47 12.10 -10.81
CA MET A 1 -10.43 11.05 -11.17
C MET A 1 -9.85 9.72 -10.69
N ILE A 2 -10.66 8.85 -10.10
CA ILE A 2 -10.23 7.50 -9.73
C ILE A 2 -10.66 6.60 -10.89
N THR A 3 -9.73 5.80 -11.42
CA THR A 3 -10.03 4.85 -12.49
C THR A 3 -9.84 3.44 -11.96
N ILE A 4 -10.81 2.57 -12.23
CA ILE A 4 -10.78 1.14 -11.91
C ILE A 4 -10.66 0.41 -13.25
N GLY A 5 -9.48 -0.16 -13.52
CA GLY A 5 -9.17 -0.89 -14.75
C GLY A 5 -8.93 -0.04 -16.02
N GLY A 6 -8.03 -0.53 -16.89
CA GLY A 6 -8.00 -0.21 -18.33
C GLY A 6 -7.55 1.19 -18.75
N LEU A 7 -6.40 1.68 -18.26
CA LEU A 7 -5.77 2.89 -18.78
C LEU A 7 -4.71 2.56 -19.85
N SER A 8 -4.87 3.11 -21.06
CA SER A 8 -3.85 3.01 -22.11
C SER A 8 -2.56 3.71 -21.63
N GLY A 9 -1.55 2.92 -21.26
CA GLY A 9 -0.29 3.42 -20.70
C GLY A 9 0.01 2.96 -19.27
N VAL A 10 -0.90 2.19 -18.66
CA VAL A 10 -0.64 1.48 -17.41
C VAL A 10 -0.15 0.05 -17.71
N VAL A 11 0.91 -0.37 -17.01
CA VAL A 11 1.44 -1.73 -17.06
C VAL A 11 0.93 -2.54 -15.87
N GLY A 12 0.31 -3.69 -16.17
CA GLY A 12 -0.29 -4.61 -15.19
C GLY A 12 -1.77 -4.32 -14.93
N ASP A 13 -2.31 -4.96 -13.89
CA ASP A 13 -3.73 -4.86 -13.51
C ASP A 13 -3.87 -4.66 -11.99
N PRO A 14 -3.49 -3.48 -11.47
CA PRO A 14 -3.73 -3.18 -10.06
C PRO A 14 -5.19 -2.77 -9.85
N ASP A 15 -5.65 -3.00 -8.62
CA ASP A 15 -7.06 -2.79 -8.26
C ASP A 15 -7.51 -1.34 -8.44
N ILE A 16 -6.67 -0.35 -8.06
CA ILE A 16 -7.00 1.07 -8.19
C ILE A 16 -5.79 1.90 -8.63
N PHE A 17 -6.02 2.80 -9.60
CA PHE A 17 -5.12 3.92 -9.91
C PHE A 17 -5.74 5.27 -9.58
N TRP A 18 -4.94 6.13 -8.96
CA TRP A 18 -5.20 7.57 -8.95
C TRP A 18 -4.44 8.23 -10.08
N VAL A 19 -5.20 8.86 -10.98
CA VAL A 19 -4.69 9.70 -12.06
C VAL A 19 -5.12 11.17 -11.92
N THR A 20 -4.27 12.08 -12.40
CA THR A 20 -4.53 13.53 -12.37
C THR A 20 -4.33 14.18 -13.73
N GLY A 21 -5.14 15.20 -14.02
CA GLY A 21 -5.01 16.06 -15.21
C GLY A 21 -5.61 15.46 -16.49
N GLU A 22 -5.53 16.23 -17.57
CA GLU A 22 -6.08 15.88 -18.89
C GLU A 22 -5.39 14.65 -19.52
N PHE A 23 -4.12 14.40 -19.16
CA PHE A 23 -3.33 13.28 -19.68
C PHE A 23 -3.41 12.00 -18.85
N MET A 24 -4.29 11.93 -17.85
CA MET A 24 -4.48 10.73 -17.03
C MET A 24 -3.18 10.19 -16.42
N LYS A 25 -2.24 11.06 -16.04
CA LYS A 25 -0.93 10.63 -15.53
C LYS A 25 -1.10 9.91 -14.18
N PRO A 26 -0.64 8.65 -14.04
CA PRO A 26 -0.65 7.94 -12.77
C PRO A 26 0.13 8.69 -11.69
N LYS A 27 -0.43 8.74 -10.48
CA LYS A 27 0.20 9.37 -9.30
C LYS A 27 0.31 8.43 -8.10
N PHE A 28 -0.57 7.45 -8.03
CA PHE A 28 -0.67 6.53 -6.93
C PHE A 28 -1.34 5.24 -7.39
N VAL A 29 -0.91 4.12 -6.83
CA VAL A 29 -1.54 2.81 -7.02
C VAL A 29 -1.93 2.23 -5.67
N MET A 30 -3.10 1.60 -5.60
CA MET A 30 -3.52 0.85 -4.43
C MET A 30 -3.82 -0.59 -4.84
N GLU A 31 -3.18 -1.52 -4.14
CA GLU A 31 -3.40 -2.95 -4.24
C GLU A 31 -4.15 -3.42 -2.99
N TYR A 32 -5.16 -4.26 -3.18
CA TYR A 32 -5.93 -4.89 -2.13
C TYR A 32 -5.61 -6.37 -2.07
N LYS A 33 -5.53 -6.88 -0.85
CA LYS A 33 -5.57 -8.32 -0.57
C LYS A 33 -6.68 -8.57 0.43
N THR A 34 -7.45 -9.62 0.22
CA THR A 34 -8.47 -9.99 1.20
C THR A 34 -7.79 -10.57 2.45
N PRO A 35 -8.42 -10.49 3.65
CA PRO A 35 -7.81 -10.97 4.88
C PRO A 35 -7.45 -12.46 4.87
N TRP A 36 -8.12 -13.27 4.03
CA TRP A 36 -7.81 -14.70 3.87
C TRP A 36 -6.66 -14.97 2.90
N VAL A 37 -6.29 -14.01 2.04
CA VAL A 37 -5.11 -14.09 1.17
C VAL A 37 -3.88 -13.50 1.86
N LEU A 38 -4.06 -12.44 2.65
CA LEU A 38 -3.00 -11.79 3.40
C LEU A 38 -3.53 -11.41 4.80
N SER A 39 -3.27 -12.29 5.77
CA SER A 39 -3.82 -12.21 7.13
C SER A 39 -3.01 -11.32 8.08
N VAL A 40 -2.65 -10.11 7.61
CA VAL A 40 -1.90 -9.12 8.41
C VAL A 40 -2.88 -8.34 9.30
N THR A 41 -2.69 -8.41 10.61
CA THR A 41 -3.55 -7.72 11.61
C THR A 41 -2.90 -6.49 12.25
N GLY A 42 -1.62 -6.25 11.95
CA GLY A 42 -0.81 -5.17 12.51
C GLY A 42 0.23 -4.67 11.51
N SER A 43 1.47 -4.50 11.95
CA SER A 43 2.55 -4.11 11.05
C SER A 43 2.88 -5.21 10.06
N ILE A 44 3.02 -4.88 8.78
CA ILE A 44 3.55 -5.79 7.77
C ILE A 44 5.08 -5.98 7.87
N ILE A 45 5.78 -5.09 8.60
CA ILE A 45 7.25 -5.06 8.67
C ILE A 45 7.83 -6.32 9.33
N PRO A 46 7.36 -6.80 10.50
CA PRO A 46 7.86 -8.03 11.08
C PRO A 46 7.65 -9.24 10.17
N GLU A 47 6.49 -9.33 9.52
CA GLU A 47 6.18 -10.47 8.63
C GLU A 47 7.07 -10.47 7.38
N TYR A 48 7.35 -9.28 6.82
CA TYR A 48 8.31 -9.13 5.73
C TYR A 48 9.74 -9.50 6.17
N LYS A 49 10.19 -9.03 7.34
CA LYS A 49 11.52 -9.40 7.88
C LYS A 49 11.66 -10.90 8.17
N ASN A 50 10.56 -11.56 8.50
CA ASN A 50 10.50 -13.01 8.68
C ASN A 50 10.35 -13.77 7.34
N ASN A 51 10.41 -13.08 6.20
CA ASN A 51 10.25 -13.65 4.86
C ASN A 51 8.93 -14.43 4.67
N SER A 52 7.81 -13.94 5.22
CA SER A 52 6.49 -14.49 4.86
C SER A 52 6.32 -14.42 3.34
N ALA A 53 6.07 -15.58 2.71
CA ALA A 53 5.98 -15.68 1.27
C ALA A 53 4.84 -14.83 0.70
N GLU A 54 3.71 -14.77 1.39
CA GLU A 54 2.52 -14.00 1.03
C GLU A 54 2.80 -12.51 1.08
N VAL A 55 3.45 -12.05 2.15
CA VAL A 55 3.82 -10.65 2.37
C VAL A 55 4.86 -10.20 1.34
N VAL A 56 5.91 -11.00 1.14
CA VAL A 56 6.95 -10.72 0.14
C VAL A 56 6.34 -10.65 -1.27
N LYS A 57 5.49 -11.61 -1.64
CA LYS A 57 4.79 -11.59 -2.94
C LYS A 57 3.92 -10.35 -3.12
N ALA A 58 3.13 -9.98 -2.11
CA ALA A 58 2.27 -8.79 -2.19
C ALA A 58 3.09 -7.50 -2.31
N ILE A 59 4.19 -7.37 -1.57
CA ILE A 59 5.09 -6.21 -1.66
C ILE A 59 5.81 -6.18 -3.01
N GLN A 60 6.26 -7.32 -3.54
CA GLN A 60 6.89 -7.42 -4.86
C GLN A 60 5.92 -7.05 -5.99
N GLN A 61 4.66 -7.45 -5.88
CA GLN A 61 3.63 -7.08 -6.85
C GLN A 61 3.42 -5.56 -6.86
N LEU A 62 3.25 -4.94 -5.69
CA LEU A 62 3.15 -3.48 -5.57
C LEU A 62 4.40 -2.78 -6.11
N TYR A 63 5.60 -3.28 -5.77
CA TYR A 63 6.86 -2.76 -6.29
C TYR A 63 6.95 -2.82 -7.82
N GLY A 64 6.46 -3.90 -8.43
CA GLY A 64 6.34 -4.03 -9.88
C GLY A 64 5.48 -2.92 -10.46
N TYR A 65 4.29 -2.70 -9.91
CA TYR A 65 3.42 -1.62 -10.36
C TYR A 65 4.06 -0.24 -10.21
N LEU A 66 4.76 0.00 -9.10
CA LEU A 66 5.46 1.27 -8.90
C LEU A 66 6.54 1.50 -9.95
N THR A 67 7.36 0.48 -10.19
CA THR A 67 8.50 0.54 -11.10
C THR A 67 8.06 0.70 -12.56
N PHE A 68 7.13 -0.14 -13.03
CA PHE A 68 6.73 -0.15 -14.43
C PHE A 68 5.84 1.04 -14.83
N ASN A 69 5.21 1.70 -13.85
CA ASN A 69 4.33 2.86 -14.09
C ASN A 69 4.97 4.19 -13.65
N ASP A 70 6.27 4.23 -13.37
CA ASP A 70 7.02 5.42 -12.92
C ASP A 70 6.34 6.13 -11.73
N LEU A 71 5.90 5.34 -10.74
CA LEU A 71 5.21 5.82 -9.56
C LEU A 71 6.11 5.83 -8.33
N ARG A 72 6.10 6.97 -7.64
CA ARG A 72 6.83 7.12 -6.38
C ARG A 72 6.07 6.59 -5.15
N HIS A 73 4.75 6.50 -5.21
CA HIS A 73 3.93 6.19 -4.03
C HIS A 73 2.85 5.18 -4.38
N GLY A 74 2.54 4.32 -3.41
CA GLY A 74 1.42 3.39 -3.49
C GLY A 74 1.01 2.86 -2.12
N ALA A 75 -0.01 2.02 -2.09
CA ALA A 75 -0.45 1.34 -0.88
C ALA A 75 -0.83 -0.12 -1.11
N LEU A 76 -0.68 -0.91 -0.05
CA LEU A 76 -1.21 -2.26 0.08
C LEU A 76 -2.23 -2.28 1.21
N SER A 77 -3.45 -2.71 0.93
CA SER A 77 -4.52 -2.78 1.93
C SER A 77 -5.01 -4.22 2.13
N THR A 78 -5.18 -4.64 3.39
CA THR A 78 -5.85 -5.89 3.76
C THR A 78 -7.30 -5.68 4.20
N TYR A 79 -7.89 -4.51 3.92
CA TYR A 79 -9.10 -3.95 4.53
C TYR A 79 -9.00 -3.66 6.03
N ASN A 80 -8.18 -4.40 6.77
CA ASN A 80 -7.91 -4.20 8.20
C ASN A 80 -6.69 -3.29 8.43
N VAL A 81 -5.69 -3.38 7.56
CA VAL A 81 -4.46 -2.58 7.63
C VAL A 81 -4.20 -1.98 6.26
N THR A 82 -3.78 -0.71 6.20
CA THR A 82 -3.27 -0.12 4.97
C THR A 82 -1.83 0.34 5.17
N CYS A 83 -0.94 -0.23 4.38
CA CYS A 83 0.47 0.12 4.35
C CYS A 83 0.74 1.05 3.18
N PHE A 84 1.37 2.19 3.45
CA PHE A 84 1.79 3.15 2.44
C PHE A 84 3.27 2.96 2.13
N PHE A 85 3.60 3.01 0.85
CA PHE A 85 4.95 2.78 0.38
C PHE A 85 5.43 3.97 -0.43
N ARG A 86 6.71 4.28 -0.29
CA ARG A 86 7.43 5.25 -1.11
C ARG A 86 8.60 4.54 -1.78
N GLN A 87 8.63 4.62 -3.10
CA GLN A 87 9.80 4.24 -3.88
C GLN A 87 10.81 5.40 -3.86
N THR A 88 12.07 5.07 -3.61
CA THR A 88 13.18 6.02 -3.67
C THR A 88 14.16 5.59 -4.75
N TYR A 89 14.49 6.52 -5.63
CA TYR A 89 15.50 6.32 -6.64
C TYR A 89 16.86 6.72 -6.09
N PRO A 90 17.89 5.87 -6.26
CA PRO A 90 19.25 6.24 -5.93
C PRO A 90 19.70 7.40 -6.85
N SER A 91 20.41 8.37 -6.27
CA SER A 91 20.86 9.59 -6.96
C SER A 91 21.80 9.32 -8.14
N ASN A 92 22.41 8.14 -8.20
CA ASN A 92 23.36 7.76 -9.24
C ASN A 92 22.73 7.00 -10.43
N GLY A 93 21.43 6.64 -10.35
CA GLY A 93 20.71 5.91 -11.40
C GLY A 93 21.23 4.51 -11.73
N LYS A 94 22.20 3.99 -10.96
CA LYS A 94 22.86 2.69 -11.23
C LYS A 94 22.26 1.53 -10.43
N GLU A 95 21.57 1.85 -9.34
CA GLU A 95 20.90 0.87 -8.48
C GLU A 95 19.39 0.83 -8.77
N PRO A 96 18.73 -0.33 -8.61
CA PRO A 96 17.28 -0.40 -8.67
C PRO A 96 16.65 0.45 -7.56
N PRO A 97 15.44 1.00 -7.77
CA PRO A 97 14.74 1.76 -6.75
C PRO A 97 14.52 0.92 -5.48
N LYS A 98 14.60 1.56 -4.31
CA LYS A 98 14.33 0.92 -3.01
C LYS A 98 12.93 1.25 -2.52
N LEU A 99 12.31 0.34 -1.78
CA LEU A 99 10.96 0.53 -1.24
C LEU A 99 11.03 0.85 0.26
N PHE A 100 10.43 1.97 0.64
CA PHE A 100 10.25 2.35 2.04
C PHE A 100 8.78 2.16 2.41
N GLY A 101 8.52 1.41 3.47
CA GLY A 101 7.18 1.15 3.97
C GLY A 101 6.91 1.91 5.26
N ALA A 102 5.73 2.53 5.35
CA ALA A 102 5.13 3.00 6.58
C ALA A 102 3.70 2.44 6.66
N TYR A 103 3.26 1.94 7.81
CA TYR A 103 1.91 1.39 7.93
C TYR A 103 1.00 2.26 8.79
N ILE A 104 -0.29 2.22 8.48
CA ILE A 104 -1.36 2.79 9.29
C ILE A 104 -2.36 1.66 9.58
N LYS A 105 -2.58 1.37 10.86
CA LYS A 105 -3.67 0.48 11.26
C LYS A 105 -4.99 1.23 11.04
N ILE A 106 -5.84 0.74 10.16
CA ILE A 106 -7.20 1.28 10.00
C ILE A 106 -8.04 0.57 11.05
N LEU A 107 -8.47 1.30 12.08
CA LEU A 107 -9.46 0.78 13.00
C LEU A 107 -10.80 0.77 12.28
N ARG A 108 -11.46 -0.40 12.24
CA ARG A 108 -12.84 -0.47 11.76
C ARG A 108 -13.68 0.51 12.57
N LEU A 109 -14.52 1.28 11.88
CA LEU A 109 -15.59 2.09 12.50
C LEU A 109 -16.69 1.24 13.18
N ALA A 110 -16.48 -0.06 13.36
CA ALA A 110 -17.50 -1.01 13.81
C ALA A 110 -17.23 -1.69 15.16
N ASP A 111 -16.16 -1.35 15.89
CA ASP A 111 -16.04 -1.70 17.32
C ASP A 111 -16.78 -0.67 18.19
N VAL A 112 -17.99 -0.30 17.76
CA VAL A 112 -18.96 0.38 18.62
C VAL A 112 -19.81 -0.73 19.21
N ASP A 113 -19.27 -1.41 20.22
CA ASP A 113 -20.11 -2.09 21.20
C ASP A 113 -21.14 -1.06 21.67
N GLY A 114 -22.42 -1.44 21.68
CA GLY A 114 -23.60 -0.60 21.90
C GLY A 114 -23.69 0.12 23.25
N SER A 115 -22.58 0.36 23.94
CA SER A 115 -22.48 1.31 25.05
C SER A 115 -22.12 2.70 24.51
N HIS A 116 -22.92 3.69 24.87
CA HIS A 116 -22.69 5.10 24.59
C HIS A 116 -21.36 5.60 25.21
N GLN A 117 -20.24 5.34 24.54
CA GLN A 117 -18.99 6.03 24.79
C GLN A 117 -18.48 6.64 23.49
N HIS A 118 -18.13 7.94 23.57
CA HIS A 118 -17.50 8.67 22.48
C HIS A 118 -16.35 7.88 21.86
N PRO A 119 -16.19 7.88 20.52
CA PRO A 119 -15.10 7.20 19.86
C PRO A 119 -13.77 7.76 20.37
N ARG A 120 -13.05 6.97 21.17
CA ARG A 120 -11.69 7.31 21.59
C ARG A 120 -10.81 7.29 20.34
N ARG A 121 -10.22 8.44 20.01
CA ARG A 121 -9.12 8.51 19.04
C ARG A 121 -8.00 7.60 19.54
N VAL A 122 -7.81 6.46 18.90
CA VAL A 122 -6.60 5.66 19.09
C VAL A 122 -5.50 6.32 18.26
N PRO A 123 -4.31 6.54 18.81
CA PRO A 123 -3.20 7.11 18.06
C PRO A 123 -2.82 6.18 16.90
N ALA A 124 -2.71 6.72 15.69
CA ALA A 124 -2.12 6.01 14.57
C ALA A 124 -0.64 5.77 14.89
N ALA A 125 -0.25 4.51 15.11
CA ALA A 125 1.16 4.14 15.21
C ALA A 125 1.75 4.05 13.80
N ALA A 126 2.60 5.01 13.43
CA ALA A 126 3.38 4.98 12.21
C ALA A 126 4.79 4.48 12.53
N LEU A 127 5.12 3.26 12.12
CA LEU A 127 6.50 2.77 12.09
C LEU A 127 7.00 2.87 10.65
N VAL A 128 8.14 3.52 10.46
CA VAL A 128 8.82 3.63 9.16
C VAL A 128 9.98 2.65 9.13
N ALA A 129 10.04 1.81 8.09
CA ALA A 129 11.16 0.93 7.86
C ALA A 129 11.53 0.86 6.37
N THR A 130 12.82 0.68 6.11
CA THR A 130 13.30 0.24 4.80
C THR A 130 13.01 -1.25 4.67
N LEU A 131 12.44 -1.64 3.53
CA LEU A 131 12.14 -3.03 3.16
C LEU A 131 13.13 -3.52 2.11
#